data_AF-A0AAV0U6W7-F1
#
_entry.id   AF-A0AAV0U6W7-F1
#
_cell.length_a   1.000
_cell.length_b   1.000
_cell.length_c   1.000
_cell.angle_alpha   90.00
_cell.angle_beta   90.00
_cell.angle_gamma   90.00
#
_symmetry.space_group_name_H-M   'P 1'
#
loop_
_entity.id
_entity.type
_entity.pdbx_description
1 polymer ?
#
loop_
_entity_poly.entity_id
_entity_poly.type
_entity_poly.pdbx_seq_one_letter_code
_entity_poly.pdbx_strand_id
1 'polypeptide(L)'
;MQTLSRTILSQLEQAGQDPVLLDGVLEQVQKAVTLFCSNVKRIMHQGKAAAATMPSFGRTSAQAHNVGLMNVLSLLDGVVEEVGNRVEVAAARNGSQAETTAPVSCTVSVIATGVVTPKEAKLLCTRSLAPCRKMIGDLEYAILGYYLQALAVLLEDIFAKMHGESFGDQSAATGVTASGDAPQSSDGFRPSQGTSGSKYIQEFVNAFSIILEEHLRRLPVATFATKCLADFVERLISVFIRHASLLRPLTENGKLRLANDMTQLELRLEHIVPLCNVGASYEELCAFRHMIFLENGEILRDTTIDKIRPSNVWHHLTSRAPPELQLPHQMKNWTASKYIEWLDTTRQSSPPTSDKPSALSPSWRELPLGYPCLKDSRLGLQAEKQAWKEISKCLDAYSQRVSASANVELSPVYDLLQESSTILLAGYEVMDSRQMK
;
A
#
# COMPACT_ATOMS: atom_id res chain seq x y z
N MET A 1 30.98 -3.52 4.10
CA MET A 1 30.36 -4.10 2.87
C MET A 1 31.33 -4.15 1.70
N GLN A 2 31.96 -3.03 1.31
CA GLN A 2 32.91 -3.00 0.18
C GLN A 2 34.05 -4.03 0.27
N THR A 3 34.66 -4.22 1.44
CA THR A 3 35.70 -5.25 1.62
C THR A 3 35.19 -6.65 1.36
N LEU A 4 34.05 -7.02 1.95
CA LEU A 4 33.45 -8.34 1.75
C LEU A 4 33.07 -8.58 0.28
N SER A 5 32.51 -7.57 -0.39
CA SER A 5 32.23 -7.62 -1.83
C SER A 5 33.48 -7.89 -2.66
N ARG A 6 34.56 -7.12 -2.44
CA ARG A 6 35.85 -7.33 -3.14
C ARG A 6 36.44 -8.71 -2.89
N THR A 7 36.38 -9.20 -1.64
CA THR A 7 36.87 -10.52 -1.29
C THR A 7 36.08 -11.62 -1.99
N ILE A 8 34.75 -11.55 -2.01
CA ILE A 8 33.88 -12.51 -2.71
C ILE A 8 34.21 -12.54 -4.20
N LEU A 9 34.27 -11.37 -4.85
CA LEU A 9 34.55 -11.28 -6.29
C LEU A 9 35.96 -11.75 -6.64
N SER A 10 36.96 -11.43 -5.80
CA SER A 10 38.34 -11.89 -6.01
C SER A 10 38.49 -13.41 -5.84
N GLN A 11 37.81 -14.02 -4.87
CA GLN A 11 37.79 -15.47 -4.71
C GLN A 11 37.09 -16.16 -5.89
N LEU A 12 36.03 -15.55 -6.42
CA LEU A 12 35.36 -16.04 -7.62
C LEU A 12 36.28 -16.01 -8.84
N GLU A 13 37.03 -14.92 -9.03
CA GLU A 13 38.02 -14.80 -10.11
C GLU A 13 39.14 -15.85 -9.97
N GLN A 14 39.58 -16.16 -8.75
CA GLN A 14 40.59 -17.18 -8.48
C GLN A 14 40.09 -18.61 -8.74
N ALA A 15 38.82 -18.90 -8.44
CA ALA A 15 38.20 -20.19 -8.73
C ALA A 15 38.06 -20.45 -10.24
N GLY A 16 37.98 -19.39 -11.05
CA GLY A 16 37.93 -19.49 -12.50
C GLY A 16 36.69 -20.26 -12.98
N GLN A 17 36.92 -21.37 -13.69
CA GLN A 17 35.86 -22.22 -14.24
C GLN A 17 35.88 -23.65 -13.68
N ASP A 18 36.71 -23.91 -12.66
CA ASP A 18 36.77 -25.23 -12.04
C ASP A 18 35.49 -25.48 -11.23
N PRO A 19 34.72 -26.55 -11.53
CA PRO A 19 33.44 -26.81 -10.89
C PRO A 19 33.55 -27.01 -9.38
N VAL A 20 34.63 -27.61 -8.89
CA VAL A 20 34.83 -27.91 -7.47
C VAL A 20 35.20 -26.64 -6.71
N LEU A 21 36.10 -25.83 -7.27
CA LEU A 21 36.47 -24.54 -6.67
C LEU A 21 35.31 -23.56 -6.68
N LEU A 22 34.54 -23.50 -7.78
CA LEU A 22 33.34 -22.67 -7.88
C LEU A 22 32.30 -23.06 -6.83
N ASP A 23 32.00 -24.35 -6.68
CA ASP A 23 31.04 -24.81 -5.67
C ASP A 23 31.51 -24.46 -4.25
N GLY A 24 32.81 -24.65 -3.97
CA GLY A 24 33.41 -24.25 -2.69
C GLY A 24 33.31 -22.75 -2.41
N VAL A 25 33.54 -21.89 -3.40
CA VAL A 25 33.37 -20.43 -3.27
C VAL A 25 31.90 -20.07 -3.06
N LEU A 26 30.97 -20.68 -3.79
CA LEU A 26 29.54 -20.42 -3.64
C LEU A 26 29.02 -20.84 -2.26
N GLU A 27 29.50 -21.97 -1.70
CA GLU A 27 29.19 -22.35 -0.32
C GLU A 27 29.73 -21.35 0.70
N GLN A 28 30.94 -20.80 0.47
CA GLN A 28 31.51 -19.76 1.34
C GLN A 28 30.68 -18.48 1.29
N VAL A 29 30.24 -18.06 0.09
CA VAL A 29 29.31 -16.94 -0.08
C VAL A 29 28.03 -17.20 0.70
N GLN A 30 27.44 -18.39 0.59
CA GLN A 30 26.23 -18.75 1.31
C GLN A 30 26.40 -18.67 2.85
N LYS A 31 27.50 -19.20 3.38
CA LYS A 31 27.83 -19.13 4.82
C LYS A 31 28.01 -17.67 5.27
N ALA A 32 28.72 -16.86 4.48
CA ALA A 32 28.93 -15.45 4.77
C ALA A 32 27.63 -14.64 4.78
N VAL A 33 26.75 -14.84 3.79
CA VAL A 33 25.43 -14.20 3.72
C VAL A 33 24.56 -14.61 4.90
N THR A 34 24.55 -15.90 5.26
CA THR A 34 23.81 -16.42 6.43
C THR A 34 24.24 -15.78 7.73
N LEU A 35 25.54 -15.67 7.96
CA LEU A 35 26.08 -15.01 9.14
C LEU A 35 25.75 -13.51 9.14
N PHE A 36 25.85 -12.86 7.99
CA PHE A 36 25.53 -11.45 7.83
C PHE A 36 24.06 -11.16 8.15
N CYS A 37 23.12 -11.85 7.52
CA CYS A 37 21.68 -11.70 7.77
C CYS A 37 21.31 -11.98 9.23
N SER A 38 21.93 -13.02 9.84
CA SER A 38 21.73 -13.33 11.26
C SER A 38 22.21 -12.18 12.17
N ASN A 39 23.34 -11.56 11.84
CA ASN A 39 23.85 -10.42 12.58
C ASN A 39 22.94 -9.19 12.40
N VAL A 40 22.49 -8.90 11.17
CA VAL A 40 21.54 -7.80 10.91
C VAL A 40 20.27 -7.98 11.72
N LYS A 41 19.69 -9.19 11.74
CA LYS A 41 18.49 -9.52 12.54
C LYS A 41 18.69 -9.28 14.04
N ARG A 42 19.91 -9.45 14.54
CA ARG A 42 20.27 -9.23 15.95
C ARG A 42 20.42 -7.74 16.30
N ILE A 43 20.99 -6.95 15.40
CA ILE A 43 21.30 -5.52 15.66
C ILE A 43 20.19 -4.57 15.22
N MET A 44 19.28 -5.01 14.35
CA MET A 44 18.15 -4.18 13.93
C MET A 44 17.24 -3.84 15.12
N HIS A 45 16.76 -2.60 15.14
CA HIS A 45 15.73 -2.19 16.08
C HIS A 45 14.38 -2.79 15.66
N GLN A 46 13.57 -3.19 16.65
CA GLN A 46 12.26 -3.80 16.45
C GLN A 46 11.20 -3.13 17.35
N GLY A 47 9.93 -3.40 17.08
CA GLY A 47 8.81 -2.90 17.87
C GLY A 47 8.77 -1.37 17.95
N LYS A 48 8.52 -0.83 19.15
CA LYS A 48 8.36 0.62 19.36
C LYS A 48 9.56 1.45 18.92
N ALA A 49 10.79 0.94 19.03
CA ALA A 49 11.98 1.67 18.62
C ALA A 49 12.07 1.85 17.08
N ALA A 50 11.59 0.86 16.31
CA ALA A 50 11.56 0.92 14.85
C ALA A 50 10.38 1.75 14.33
N ALA A 51 9.27 1.74 15.05
CA ALA A 51 8.03 2.42 14.68
C ALA A 51 7.79 3.74 15.43
N ALA A 52 8.79 4.26 16.16
CA ALA A 52 8.64 5.46 16.96
C ALA A 52 8.29 6.67 16.10
N THR A 53 7.36 7.48 16.58
CA THR A 53 6.85 8.65 15.87
C THR A 53 7.27 9.91 16.61
N MET A 54 7.95 10.84 15.92
CA MET A 54 8.29 12.13 16.49
C MET A 54 7.22 13.16 16.14
N PRO A 55 6.93 14.16 17.01
CA PRO A 55 5.99 15.24 16.69
C PRO A 55 6.38 16.04 15.43
N SER A 56 7.67 16.08 15.11
CA SER A 56 8.20 16.70 13.89
C SER A 56 8.10 15.82 12.65
N PHE A 57 7.54 14.60 12.75
CA PHE A 57 7.54 13.58 11.70
C PHE A 57 8.94 13.18 11.20
N GLY A 58 10.01 13.57 11.89
CA GLY A 58 11.38 13.19 11.53
C GLY A 58 11.76 11.79 12.00
N ARG A 59 12.85 11.25 11.42
CA ARG A 59 13.42 9.96 11.81
C ARG A 59 14.12 9.99 13.16
N THR A 60 13.92 8.94 13.93
CA THR A 60 14.75 8.62 15.10
C THR A 60 16.10 8.01 14.71
N SER A 61 17.05 7.98 15.65
CA SER A 61 18.33 7.29 15.46
C SER A 61 18.16 5.79 15.17
N ALA A 62 17.19 5.14 15.82
CA ALA A 62 16.87 3.72 15.60
C ALA A 62 16.35 3.48 14.18
N GLN A 63 15.48 4.35 13.66
CA GLN A 63 14.99 4.29 12.29
C GLN A 63 16.10 4.56 11.28
N ALA A 64 16.94 5.57 11.52
CA ALA A 64 18.10 5.87 10.68
C ALA A 64 19.08 4.67 10.64
N HIS A 65 19.30 3.99 11.77
CA HIS A 65 20.09 2.77 11.83
C HIS A 65 19.49 1.65 10.96
N ASN A 66 18.19 1.37 11.11
CA ASN A 66 17.50 0.35 10.29
C ASN A 66 17.53 0.67 8.79
N VAL A 67 17.38 1.95 8.41
CA VAL A 67 17.56 2.39 7.01
C VAL A 67 18.99 2.13 6.52
N GLY A 68 19.99 2.37 7.37
CA GLY A 68 21.37 1.98 7.09
C GLY A 68 21.52 0.48 6.85
N LEU A 69 20.90 -0.36 7.68
CA LEU A 69 20.91 -1.82 7.50
C LEU A 69 20.25 -2.25 6.19
N MET A 70 19.11 -1.66 5.81
CA MET A 70 18.45 -1.94 4.52
C MET A 70 19.34 -1.59 3.33
N ASN A 71 20.01 -0.44 3.35
CA ASN A 71 20.95 -0.06 2.29
C ASN A 71 22.11 -1.06 2.17
N VAL A 72 22.63 -1.56 3.29
CA VAL A 72 23.70 -2.57 3.26
C VAL A 72 23.20 -3.95 2.79
N LEU A 73 21.97 -4.35 3.15
CA LEU A 73 21.33 -5.56 2.65
C LEU A 73 21.13 -5.50 1.13
N SER A 74 20.65 -4.37 0.61
CA SER A 74 20.45 -4.17 -0.83
C SER A 74 21.77 -4.22 -1.61
N LEU A 75 22.84 -3.66 -1.04
CA LEU A 75 24.19 -3.82 -1.60
C LEU A 75 24.65 -5.29 -1.59
N LEU A 76 24.33 -6.05 -0.54
CA LEU A 76 24.67 -7.48 -0.48
C LEU A 76 23.89 -8.30 -1.51
N ASP A 77 22.59 -8.02 -1.70
CA ASP A 77 21.78 -8.68 -2.74
C ASP A 77 22.36 -8.43 -4.14
N GLY A 78 22.75 -7.18 -4.44
CA GLY A 78 23.41 -6.83 -5.70
C GLY A 78 24.72 -7.57 -5.92
N VAL A 79 25.52 -7.78 -4.86
CA VAL A 79 26.76 -8.58 -4.95
C VAL A 79 26.46 -10.05 -5.21
N VAL A 80 25.45 -10.63 -4.55
CA VAL A 80 25.03 -12.02 -4.78
C VAL A 80 24.52 -12.21 -6.20
N GLU A 81 23.77 -11.25 -6.74
CA GLU A 81 23.34 -11.22 -8.13
C GLU A 81 24.52 -11.11 -9.10
N GLU A 82 25.49 -10.24 -8.82
CA GLU A 82 26.71 -10.10 -9.64
C GLU A 82 27.52 -11.41 -9.67
N VAL A 83 27.65 -12.11 -8.54
CA VAL A 83 28.32 -13.42 -8.49
C VAL A 83 27.64 -14.42 -9.42
N GLY A 84 26.31 -14.51 -9.38
CA GLY A 84 25.55 -15.37 -10.27
C GLY A 84 25.77 -15.03 -11.74
N ASN A 85 25.65 -13.74 -12.09
CA ASN A 85 25.83 -13.25 -13.45
C ASN A 85 27.25 -13.53 -13.99
N ARG A 86 28.29 -13.35 -13.16
CA ARG A 86 29.68 -13.63 -13.57
C ARG A 86 29.92 -15.12 -13.83
N VAL A 87 29.36 -16.01 -13.01
CA VAL A 87 29.45 -17.47 -13.21
C VAL A 87 28.76 -17.87 -14.51
N GLU A 88 27.54 -17.38 -14.76
CA GLU A 88 26.79 -17.70 -15.98
C GLU A 88 27.47 -17.17 -17.25
N VAL A 89 27.98 -15.92 -17.23
CA VAL A 89 28.70 -15.32 -18.37
C VAL A 89 30.01 -16.04 -18.65
N ALA A 90 30.75 -16.46 -17.61
CA ALA A 90 31.98 -17.23 -17.78
C ALA A 90 31.70 -18.57 -18.47
N ALA A 91 30.62 -19.27 -18.10
CA ALA A 91 30.22 -20.53 -18.73
C ALA A 91 29.74 -20.34 -20.18
N ALA A 92 29.03 -19.24 -20.48
CA ALA A 92 28.49 -18.96 -21.82
C ALA A 92 29.57 -18.66 -22.88
N ARG A 93 30.67 -17.99 -22.52
CA ARG A 93 31.76 -17.61 -23.45
C ARG A 93 32.44 -18.79 -24.14
N ASN A 94 32.38 -19.99 -23.55
CA ASN A 94 33.01 -21.18 -24.13
C ASN A 94 32.06 -22.04 -24.96
N GLY A 95 30.75 -21.96 -24.72
CA GLY A 95 29.76 -22.67 -25.56
C GLY A 95 29.77 -22.18 -27.01
N SER A 96 30.02 -20.88 -27.23
CA SER A 96 30.14 -20.27 -28.55
C SER A 96 31.50 -20.46 -29.23
N GLN A 97 32.58 -20.66 -28.46
CA GLN A 97 33.87 -21.06 -29.03
C GLN A 97 33.90 -22.52 -29.47
N ALA A 98 33.15 -23.41 -28.79
CA ALA A 98 33.03 -24.82 -29.17
C ALA A 98 32.25 -25.04 -30.49
N GLU A 99 31.42 -24.09 -30.93
CA GLU A 99 30.65 -24.21 -32.19
C GLU A 99 31.36 -23.67 -33.44
N THR A 100 32.49 -22.96 -33.32
CA THR A 100 33.13 -22.29 -34.48
C THR A 100 34.38 -23.01 -35.01
N THR A 101 34.80 -24.12 -34.41
CA THR A 101 35.97 -24.88 -34.90
C THR A 101 35.74 -26.39 -34.86
N ALA A 102 35.19 -26.94 -35.95
CA ALA A 102 35.46 -28.32 -36.35
C ALA A 102 35.28 -28.52 -37.87
N PRO A 103 36.33 -28.98 -38.57
CA PRO A 103 36.15 -30.13 -39.44
C PRO A 103 37.09 -31.30 -39.03
N VAL A 104 36.49 -32.49 -39.02
CA VAL A 104 37.07 -33.84 -39.21
C VAL A 104 38.19 -34.31 -38.26
N SER A 105 37.88 -35.28 -37.38
CA SER A 105 38.34 -36.70 -37.47
C SER A 105 38.25 -37.43 -36.12
N CYS A 106 38.14 -38.75 -36.20
CA CYS A 106 37.84 -39.73 -35.16
C CYS A 106 38.94 -39.96 -34.10
N THR A 107 38.46 -40.62 -33.02
CA THR A 107 39.13 -41.45 -31.99
C THR A 107 39.76 -40.80 -30.75
N VAL A 108 39.16 -41.18 -29.61
CA VAL A 108 39.69 -41.33 -28.24
C VAL A 108 40.19 -40.07 -27.54
N SER A 109 39.32 -39.48 -26.72
CA SER A 109 39.46 -39.48 -25.25
C SER A 109 38.34 -38.62 -24.67
N VAL A 110 37.48 -39.21 -23.85
CA VAL A 110 36.59 -38.44 -22.96
C VAL A 110 37.49 -37.88 -21.87
N ILE A 111 38.24 -36.84 -22.18
CA ILE A 111 38.72 -35.91 -21.17
C ILE A 111 37.47 -35.14 -20.78
N ALA A 112 36.94 -35.47 -19.61
CA ALA A 112 35.96 -34.62 -18.94
C ALA A 112 36.58 -33.22 -18.86
N THR A 113 36.19 -32.35 -19.78
CA THR A 113 36.59 -30.95 -19.76
C THR A 113 36.15 -30.43 -18.40
N GLY A 114 37.10 -30.11 -17.51
CA GLY A 114 36.86 -29.54 -16.18
C GLY A 114 36.31 -28.11 -16.24
N VAL A 115 35.46 -27.84 -17.22
CA VAL A 115 34.86 -26.56 -17.58
C VAL A 115 33.36 -26.70 -17.39
N VAL A 116 32.80 -25.86 -16.53
CA VAL A 116 31.37 -25.84 -16.21
C VAL A 116 30.54 -25.48 -17.45
N THR A 117 29.55 -26.29 -17.80
CA THR A 117 28.60 -25.96 -18.87
C THR A 117 27.61 -24.88 -18.42
N PRO A 118 27.00 -24.10 -19.35
CA PRO A 118 26.01 -23.07 -18.97
C PRO A 118 24.84 -23.61 -18.15
N LYS A 119 24.42 -24.87 -18.40
CA LYS A 119 23.34 -25.51 -17.63
C LYS A 119 23.75 -25.86 -16.21
N GLU A 120 24.99 -26.36 -16.03
CA GLU A 120 25.54 -26.68 -14.72
C GLU A 120 25.81 -25.41 -13.90
N ALA A 121 26.34 -24.36 -14.53
CA ALA A 121 26.52 -23.04 -13.91
C ALA A 121 25.21 -22.50 -13.34
N LYS A 122 24.14 -22.51 -14.15
CA LYS A 122 22.82 -22.05 -13.73
C LYS A 122 22.26 -22.89 -12.58
N LEU A 123 22.44 -24.21 -12.62
CA LEU A 123 22.00 -25.11 -11.55
C LEU A 123 22.75 -24.83 -10.23
N LEU A 124 24.07 -24.67 -10.31
CA LEU A 124 24.94 -24.35 -9.17
C LEU A 124 24.55 -23.00 -8.54
N CYS A 125 24.41 -21.95 -9.36
CA CYS A 125 23.97 -20.63 -8.89
C CYS A 125 22.58 -20.69 -8.27
N THR A 126 21.62 -21.40 -8.88
CA THR A 126 20.28 -21.54 -8.33
C THR A 126 20.30 -22.25 -6.98
N ARG A 127 21.10 -23.32 -6.85
CA ARG A 127 21.21 -24.09 -5.61
C ARG A 127 21.80 -23.26 -4.46
N SER A 128 22.86 -22.51 -4.72
CA SER A 128 23.64 -21.84 -3.66
C SER A 128 23.20 -20.39 -3.41
N LEU A 129 22.84 -19.63 -4.45
CA LEU A 129 22.56 -18.20 -4.36
C LEU A 129 21.07 -17.87 -4.18
N ALA A 130 20.15 -18.69 -4.71
CA ALA A 130 18.71 -18.42 -4.54
C ALA A 130 18.26 -18.40 -3.06
N PRO A 131 18.73 -19.32 -2.19
CA PRO A 131 18.44 -19.24 -0.75
C PRO A 131 19.00 -17.95 -0.10
N CYS A 132 20.16 -17.48 -0.57
CA CYS A 132 20.78 -16.24 -0.10
C CYS A 132 19.91 -15.03 -0.42
N ARG A 133 19.53 -14.86 -1.70
CA ARG A 133 18.67 -13.75 -2.14
C ARG A 133 17.31 -13.79 -1.43
N LYS A 134 16.73 -14.97 -1.26
CA LYS A 134 15.47 -15.13 -0.52
C LYS A 134 15.60 -14.62 0.92
N MET A 135 16.63 -15.04 1.65
CA MET A 135 16.84 -14.63 3.03
C MET A 135 17.15 -13.13 3.18
N ILE A 136 17.90 -12.54 2.23
CA ILE A 136 18.12 -11.10 2.19
C ILE A 136 16.79 -10.39 1.98
N GLY A 137 16.03 -10.79 0.95
CA GLY A 137 14.73 -10.22 0.65
C GLY A 137 13.76 -10.32 1.82
N ASP A 138 13.63 -11.49 2.46
CA ASP A 138 12.76 -11.71 3.63
C ASP A 138 13.05 -10.69 4.75
N LEU A 139 14.33 -10.39 4.97
CA LEU A 139 14.76 -9.43 5.99
C LEU A 139 14.53 -7.97 5.55
N GLU A 140 14.78 -7.65 4.28
CA GLU A 140 14.49 -6.34 3.70
C GLU A 140 12.99 -6.01 3.78
N TYR A 141 12.13 -6.95 3.37
CA TYR A 141 10.67 -6.82 3.46
C TYR A 141 10.20 -6.68 4.90
N ALA A 142 10.78 -7.45 5.84
CA ALA A 142 10.44 -7.33 7.24
C ALA A 142 10.79 -5.93 7.79
N ILE A 143 12.00 -5.43 7.55
CA ILE A 143 12.43 -4.11 8.04
C ILE A 143 11.59 -3.00 7.40
N LEU A 144 11.46 -3.00 6.07
CA LEU A 144 10.77 -1.95 5.35
C LEU A 144 9.27 -1.96 5.61
N GLY A 145 8.69 -3.17 5.69
CA GLY A 145 7.29 -3.38 5.97
C GLY A 145 6.83 -2.77 7.30
N TYR A 146 7.45 -3.14 8.41
CA TYR A 146 7.08 -2.54 9.71
C TYR A 146 7.28 -1.03 9.74
N TYR A 147 8.30 -0.55 9.03
CA TYR A 147 8.64 0.86 8.99
C TYR A 147 7.61 1.70 8.22
N LEU A 148 7.26 1.30 6.99
CA LEU A 148 6.25 2.01 6.20
C LEU A 148 4.85 1.86 6.82
N GLN A 149 4.54 0.74 7.50
CA GLN A 149 3.28 0.60 8.25
C GLN A 149 3.14 1.68 9.34
N ALA A 150 4.21 1.98 10.08
CA ALA A 150 4.20 3.01 11.10
C ALA A 150 3.98 4.42 10.50
N LEU A 151 4.60 4.69 9.34
CA LEU A 151 4.40 5.94 8.62
C LEU A 151 2.97 6.06 8.06
N ALA A 152 2.38 4.95 7.62
CA ALA A 152 1.01 4.93 7.09
C ALA A 152 0.01 5.29 8.19
N VAL A 153 0.11 4.65 9.36
CA VAL A 153 -0.75 4.93 10.53
C VAL A 153 -0.70 6.42 10.92
N LEU A 154 0.48 7.04 10.90
CA LEU A 154 0.61 8.47 11.17
C LEU A 154 -0.17 9.35 10.18
N LEU A 155 -0.12 9.02 8.89
CA LEU A 155 -0.83 9.77 7.86
C LEU A 155 -2.34 9.48 7.89
N GLU A 156 -2.73 8.26 8.24
CA GLU A 156 -4.13 7.85 8.44
C GLU A 156 -4.78 8.60 9.60
N ASP A 157 -4.06 8.81 10.69
CA ASP A 157 -4.52 9.64 11.81
C ASP A 157 -4.81 11.09 11.38
N ILE A 158 -4.08 11.61 10.39
CA ILE A 158 -4.37 12.93 9.80
C ILE A 158 -5.65 12.86 8.96
N PHE A 159 -5.85 11.81 8.15
CA PHE A 159 -7.10 11.64 7.40
C PHE A 159 -8.32 11.58 8.32
N ALA A 160 -8.22 10.91 9.46
CA ALA A 160 -9.30 10.86 10.44
C ALA A 160 -9.77 12.24 10.91
N LYS A 161 -8.90 13.26 10.91
CA LYS A 161 -9.25 14.63 11.29
C LYS A 161 -10.25 15.29 10.33
N MET A 162 -10.44 14.76 9.12
CA MET A 162 -11.47 15.25 8.20
C MET A 162 -12.88 15.16 8.78
N HIS A 163 -13.13 14.23 9.71
CA HIS A 163 -14.40 14.09 10.43
C HIS A 163 -14.65 15.22 11.44
N GLY A 164 -13.62 16.00 11.77
CA GLY A 164 -13.74 17.21 12.59
C GLY A 164 -13.90 18.50 11.77
N GLU A 165 -13.89 18.40 10.43
CA GLU A 165 -14.10 19.55 9.56
C GLU A 165 -15.56 19.68 9.12
N SER A 166 -16.02 20.92 8.93
CA SER A 166 -17.34 21.13 8.35
C SER A 166 -17.28 21.10 6.81
N PHE A 167 -17.94 20.11 6.24
CA PHE A 167 -18.30 20.03 4.82
C PHE A 167 -19.78 20.44 4.58
N GLY A 168 -20.47 20.84 5.65
CA GLY A 168 -21.87 21.26 5.66
C GLY A 168 -22.09 22.76 5.60
N ASP A 169 -21.08 23.57 5.94
CA ASP A 169 -21.27 25.01 6.13
C ASP A 169 -21.39 25.73 4.80
N GLN A 170 -22.55 26.36 4.56
CA GLN A 170 -22.79 27.23 3.40
C GLN A 170 -22.16 28.62 3.55
N SER A 171 -21.51 28.93 4.68
CA SER A 171 -21.06 30.29 5.04
C SER A 171 -19.99 30.89 4.12
N ALA A 172 -19.43 30.14 3.17
CA ALA A 172 -18.55 30.70 2.14
C ALA A 172 -19.32 31.36 0.97
N ALA A 173 -20.63 31.09 0.81
CA ALA A 173 -21.43 31.59 -0.31
C ALA A 173 -22.16 32.92 -0.02
N THR A 174 -22.37 33.30 1.24
CA THR A 174 -23.15 34.50 1.63
C THR A 174 -22.30 35.74 1.89
N GLY A 175 -21.05 35.78 1.41
CA GLY A 175 -20.15 36.93 1.55
C GLY A 175 -20.36 38.06 0.54
N VAL A 176 -21.31 37.95 -0.39
CA VAL A 176 -21.58 38.98 -1.41
C VAL A 176 -23.09 39.15 -1.56
N THR A 177 -23.71 39.88 -0.63
CA THR A 177 -24.78 40.87 -0.89
C THR A 177 -25.30 41.47 0.41
N ALA A 178 -25.41 42.80 0.42
CA ALA A 178 -26.18 43.67 1.30
C ALA A 178 -25.56 44.09 2.67
N SER A 179 -24.79 45.18 2.63
CA SER A 179 -25.22 46.47 3.24
C SER A 179 -24.22 47.57 2.86
N GLY A 180 -24.69 48.60 2.16
CA GLY A 180 -23.89 49.79 1.84
C GLY A 180 -23.72 50.69 3.06
N ASP A 181 -22.50 51.22 3.25
CA ASP A 181 -22.22 52.66 3.30
C ASP A 181 -20.72 52.95 3.55
N ALA A 182 -20.15 53.77 2.65
CA ALA A 182 -19.00 54.69 2.74
C ALA A 182 -17.54 54.21 3.08
N PRO A 183 -16.52 54.95 2.60
CA PRO A 183 -15.16 54.44 2.39
C PRO A 183 -14.15 54.90 3.45
N GLN A 184 -13.22 54.03 3.85
CA GLN A 184 -11.93 54.46 4.39
C GLN A 184 -10.83 53.46 4.09
N SER A 185 -9.81 53.99 3.40
CA SER A 185 -8.57 53.38 2.98
C SER A 185 -7.75 52.82 4.14
N SER A 186 -7.38 51.54 4.07
CA SER A 186 -6.10 51.06 4.61
C SER A 186 -5.66 49.81 3.84
N ASP A 187 -4.46 49.88 3.30
CA ASP A 187 -3.76 48.81 2.60
C ASP A 187 -3.75 47.53 3.43
N GLY A 188 -4.34 46.49 2.87
CA GLY A 188 -4.31 45.15 3.39
C GLY A 188 -4.62 44.20 2.26
N PHE A 189 -3.59 43.87 1.47
CA PHE A 189 -3.65 42.80 0.47
C PHE A 189 -4.01 41.50 1.18
N ARG A 190 -5.31 41.21 1.30
CA ARG A 190 -5.82 39.95 1.83
C ARG A 190 -5.65 38.95 0.70
N PRO A 191 -4.71 37.98 0.79
CA PRO A 191 -4.63 36.97 -0.25
C PRO A 191 -5.97 36.24 -0.29
N SER A 192 -6.50 36.11 -1.49
CA SER A 192 -7.70 35.35 -1.79
C SER A 192 -7.65 34.01 -1.06
N GLN A 193 -8.64 33.79 -0.20
CA GLN A 193 -8.88 32.53 0.52
C GLN A 193 -9.46 31.48 -0.45
N GLY A 194 -8.84 31.35 -1.63
CA GLY A 194 -9.34 30.60 -2.79
C GLY A 194 -8.43 29.47 -3.24
N THR A 195 -7.36 29.15 -2.50
CA THR A 195 -6.40 28.09 -2.87
C THR A 195 -5.92 27.21 -1.72
N SER A 196 -6.28 27.51 -0.47
CA SER A 196 -5.91 26.69 0.68
C SER A 196 -6.90 25.52 0.82
N GLY A 197 -6.44 24.27 0.70
CA GLY A 197 -7.26 23.09 0.99
C GLY A 197 -7.73 23.01 2.45
N SER A 198 -8.45 21.94 2.78
CA SER A 198 -8.85 21.61 4.16
C SER A 198 -7.68 21.60 5.16
N LYS A 199 -7.95 21.86 6.44
CA LYS A 199 -6.88 21.95 7.46
C LYS A 199 -6.15 20.62 7.59
N TYR A 200 -6.87 19.50 7.59
CA TYR A 200 -6.31 18.17 7.62
C TYR A 200 -5.46 17.88 6.38
N ILE A 201 -5.87 18.33 5.18
CA ILE A 201 -5.06 18.10 3.98
C ILE A 201 -3.79 18.97 3.98
N GLN A 202 -3.85 20.19 4.52
CA GLN A 202 -2.64 21.01 4.71
C GLN A 202 -1.69 20.35 5.73
N GLU A 203 -2.23 19.80 6.82
CA GLU A 203 -1.44 19.02 7.77
C GLU A 203 -0.81 17.79 7.11
N PHE A 204 -1.57 17.06 6.31
CA PHE A 204 -1.07 15.92 5.53
C PHE A 204 0.03 16.34 4.58
N VAL A 205 -0.15 17.40 3.80
CA VAL A 205 0.85 17.92 2.86
C VAL A 205 2.16 18.28 3.58
N ASN A 206 2.07 18.90 4.75
CA ASN A 206 3.23 19.28 5.55
C ASN A 206 3.94 18.04 6.13
N ALA A 207 3.19 17.15 6.77
CA ALA A 207 3.72 15.90 7.35
C ALA A 207 4.35 15.01 6.27
N PHE A 208 3.66 14.86 5.14
CA PHE A 208 4.10 14.08 4.00
C PHE A 208 5.39 14.63 3.39
N SER A 209 5.54 15.96 3.31
CA SER A 209 6.78 16.57 2.80
C SER A 209 7.98 16.16 3.66
N ILE A 210 7.84 16.14 4.98
CA ILE A 210 8.90 15.69 5.89
C ILE A 210 9.14 14.18 5.72
N ILE A 211 8.07 13.37 5.67
CA ILE A 211 8.16 11.92 5.48
C ILE A 211 8.87 11.58 4.16
N LEU A 212 8.56 12.29 3.08
CA LEU A 212 9.20 12.11 1.78
C LEU A 212 10.70 12.36 1.85
N GLU A 213 11.12 13.52 2.37
CA GLU A 213 12.53 13.95 2.43
C GLU A 213 13.36 13.13 3.42
N GLU A 214 12.84 12.96 4.63
CA GLU A 214 13.57 12.31 5.70
C GLU A 214 13.46 10.79 5.63
N HIS A 215 12.33 10.22 5.23
CA HIS A 215 12.13 8.78 5.31
C HIS A 215 12.25 8.10 3.95
N LEU A 216 11.39 8.47 3.00
CA LEU A 216 11.21 7.70 1.76
C LEU A 216 12.39 7.84 0.80
N ARG A 217 12.93 9.05 0.61
CA ARG A 217 14.10 9.30 -0.25
C ARG A 217 15.41 8.68 0.25
N ARG A 218 15.41 8.13 1.46
CA ARG A 218 16.58 7.49 2.09
C ARG A 218 16.58 5.97 1.94
N LEU A 219 15.50 5.43 1.37
CA LEU A 219 15.37 4.01 1.04
C LEU A 219 16.24 3.67 -0.18
N PRO A 220 16.72 2.41 -0.28
CA PRO A 220 17.46 1.97 -1.45
C PRO A 220 16.58 2.00 -2.70
N VAL A 221 17.17 2.37 -3.84
CA VAL A 221 16.51 2.28 -5.16
C VAL A 221 16.60 0.82 -5.61
N ALA A 222 15.64 0.02 -5.16
CA ALA A 222 15.57 -1.42 -5.41
C ALA A 222 14.14 -1.85 -5.73
N THR A 223 13.99 -2.94 -6.49
CA THR A 223 12.68 -3.45 -6.94
C THR A 223 11.74 -3.75 -5.78
N PHE A 224 12.27 -4.32 -4.68
CA PHE A 224 11.47 -4.59 -3.48
C PHE A 224 10.96 -3.29 -2.84
N ALA A 225 11.79 -2.24 -2.79
CA ALA A 225 11.44 -0.96 -2.17
C ALA A 225 10.36 -0.26 -3.00
N THR A 226 10.48 -0.25 -4.33
CA THR A 226 9.44 0.28 -5.23
C THR A 226 8.11 -0.43 -5.03
N LYS A 227 8.11 -1.76 -4.90
CA LYS A 227 6.89 -2.53 -4.61
C LYS A 227 6.28 -2.16 -3.26
N CYS A 228 7.09 -2.06 -2.21
CA CYS A 228 6.63 -1.65 -0.88
C CYS A 228 6.05 -0.23 -0.89
N LEU A 229 6.66 0.69 -1.64
CA LEU A 229 6.19 2.06 -1.79
C LEU A 229 4.88 2.16 -2.57
N ALA A 230 4.68 1.33 -3.60
CA ALA A 230 3.40 1.21 -4.28
C ALA A 230 2.30 0.73 -3.33
N ASP A 231 2.57 -0.33 -2.55
CA ASP A 231 1.64 -0.85 -1.53
C ASP A 231 1.31 0.18 -0.44
N PHE A 232 2.31 0.99 -0.05
CA PHE A 232 2.13 2.09 0.89
C PHE A 232 1.18 3.16 0.33
N VAL A 233 1.36 3.57 -0.93
CA VAL A 233 0.48 4.53 -1.60
C VAL A 233 -0.94 3.97 -1.79
N GLU A 234 -1.05 2.71 -2.20
CA GLU A 234 -2.33 2.00 -2.33
C GLU A 234 -3.15 2.05 -1.04
N ARG A 235 -2.50 1.77 0.10
CA ARG A 235 -3.14 1.85 1.42
C ARG A 235 -3.59 3.26 1.77
N LEU A 236 -2.75 4.28 1.56
CA LEU A 236 -3.12 5.67 1.87
C LEU A 236 -4.36 6.10 1.07
N ILE A 237 -4.41 5.77 -0.22
CA ILE A 237 -5.57 6.07 -1.07
C ILE A 237 -6.81 5.34 -0.55
N SER A 238 -6.70 4.03 -0.27
CA SER A 238 -7.82 3.25 0.23
C SER A 238 -8.39 3.81 1.54
N VAL A 239 -7.53 4.10 2.53
CA VAL A 239 -7.98 4.63 3.83
C VAL A 239 -8.59 6.03 3.68
N PHE A 240 -8.01 6.88 2.83
CA PHE A 240 -8.59 8.18 2.52
C PHE A 240 -10.01 8.07 1.97
N ILE A 241 -10.24 7.20 0.97
CA ILE A 241 -11.56 7.02 0.34
C ILE A 241 -12.57 6.49 1.36
N ARG A 242 -12.18 5.54 2.21
CA ARG A 242 -13.03 5.04 3.30
C ARG A 242 -13.46 6.17 4.24
N HIS A 243 -12.54 7.03 4.68
CA HIS A 243 -12.91 8.19 5.51
C HIS A 243 -13.80 9.18 4.74
N ALA A 244 -13.50 9.44 3.46
CA ALA A 244 -14.27 10.35 2.62
C ALA A 244 -15.71 9.87 2.40
N SER A 245 -15.93 8.56 2.24
CA SER A 245 -17.25 7.96 2.06
C SER A 245 -18.18 8.10 3.27
N LEU A 246 -17.61 8.32 4.46
CA LEU A 246 -18.34 8.49 5.71
C LEU A 246 -18.68 9.96 6.03
N LEU A 247 -18.23 10.91 5.21
CA LEU A 247 -18.44 12.34 5.47
C LEU A 247 -19.92 12.72 5.35
N ARG A 248 -20.44 13.37 6.40
CA ARG A 248 -21.80 13.92 6.45
C ARG A 248 -21.87 15.09 7.45
N PRO A 249 -22.63 16.17 7.16
CA PRO A 249 -23.28 16.47 5.88
C PRO A 249 -22.25 16.87 4.80
N LEU A 250 -22.55 16.54 3.54
CA LEU A 250 -21.71 16.85 2.39
C LEU A 250 -22.49 17.71 1.38
N THR A 251 -22.34 19.04 1.47
CA THR A 251 -22.98 20.01 0.55
C THR A 251 -22.27 20.06 -0.80
N GLU A 252 -22.85 20.73 -1.80
CA GLU A 252 -22.18 20.95 -3.10
C GLU A 252 -20.80 21.62 -2.97
N ASN A 253 -20.70 22.65 -2.13
CA ASN A 253 -19.40 23.27 -1.82
C ASN A 253 -18.46 22.30 -1.08
N GLY A 254 -19.01 21.48 -0.17
CA GLY A 254 -18.28 20.40 0.48
C GLY A 254 -17.72 19.36 -0.51
N LYS A 255 -18.47 18.99 -1.55
CA LYS A 255 -18.03 18.09 -2.62
C LYS A 255 -16.87 18.70 -3.42
N LEU A 256 -16.98 19.96 -3.81
CA LEU A 256 -15.90 20.69 -4.51
C LEU A 256 -14.63 20.75 -3.67
N ARG A 257 -14.79 21.03 -2.37
CA ARG A 257 -13.69 21.05 -1.40
C ARG A 257 -13.03 19.67 -1.28
N LEU A 258 -13.81 18.61 -1.11
CA LEU A 258 -13.31 17.24 -1.03
C LEU A 258 -12.60 16.80 -2.32
N ALA A 259 -13.11 17.19 -3.49
CA ALA A 259 -12.46 16.93 -4.78
C ALA A 259 -11.10 17.66 -4.92
N ASN A 260 -10.99 18.88 -4.37
CA ASN A 260 -9.70 19.59 -4.26
C ASN A 260 -8.75 18.88 -3.29
N ASP A 261 -9.25 18.40 -2.14
CA ASP A 261 -8.44 17.64 -1.18
C ASP A 261 -7.90 16.33 -1.81
N MET A 262 -8.72 15.62 -2.62
CA MET A 262 -8.28 14.47 -3.42
C MET A 262 -7.17 14.86 -4.41
N THR A 263 -7.33 15.97 -5.11
CA THR A 263 -6.30 16.48 -6.05
C THR A 263 -4.97 16.76 -5.32
N GLN A 264 -5.02 17.35 -4.13
CA GLN A 264 -3.82 17.59 -3.32
C GLN A 264 -3.17 16.30 -2.83
N LEU A 265 -3.97 15.30 -2.44
CA LEU A 265 -3.47 13.97 -2.10
C LEU A 265 -2.75 13.34 -3.30
N GLU A 266 -3.40 13.30 -4.47
CA GLU A 266 -2.83 12.75 -5.70
C GLU A 266 -1.48 13.39 -6.05
N LEU A 267 -1.42 14.73 -6.06
CA LEU A 267 -0.20 15.48 -6.35
C LEU A 267 0.95 15.12 -5.40
N ARG A 268 0.67 14.79 -4.13
CA ARG A 268 1.73 14.38 -3.18
C ARG A 268 2.18 12.96 -3.42
N LEU A 269 1.24 12.03 -3.62
CA LEU A 269 1.54 10.62 -3.79
C LEU A 269 2.32 10.32 -5.09
N GLU A 270 2.11 11.13 -6.14
CA GLU A 270 2.85 11.04 -7.42
C GLU A 270 4.38 11.22 -7.24
N HIS A 271 4.83 11.82 -6.14
CA HIS A 271 6.27 11.97 -5.84
C HIS A 271 6.93 10.67 -5.34
N ILE A 272 6.15 9.63 -5.02
CA ILE A 272 6.66 8.32 -4.57
C ILE A 272 6.66 7.34 -5.74
N VAL A 273 5.50 7.15 -6.36
CA VAL A 273 5.30 6.29 -7.52
C VAL A 273 4.34 6.97 -8.49
N PRO A 274 4.49 6.78 -9.81
CA PRO A 274 3.47 7.19 -10.76
C PRO A 274 2.14 6.52 -10.41
N LEU A 275 1.06 7.28 -10.19
CA LEU A 275 -0.20 6.74 -9.70
C LEU A 275 -0.86 5.76 -10.68
N CYS A 276 -0.56 5.85 -11.97
CA CYS A 276 -0.95 4.84 -12.95
C CYS A 276 -0.42 3.43 -12.63
N ASN A 277 0.69 3.32 -11.88
CA ASN A 277 1.26 2.05 -11.45
C ASN A 277 0.64 1.50 -10.16
N VAL A 278 -0.19 2.27 -9.47
CA VAL A 278 -0.94 1.83 -8.26
C VAL A 278 -2.19 1.03 -8.65
N GLY A 279 -2.69 1.21 -9.88
CA GLY A 279 -3.78 0.41 -10.44
C GLY A 279 -5.13 0.69 -9.78
N ALA A 280 -5.76 -0.37 -9.24
CA ALA A 280 -7.16 -0.38 -8.82
C ALA A 280 -7.52 0.70 -7.78
N SER A 281 -6.66 0.97 -6.80
CA SER A 281 -6.96 1.99 -5.78
C SER A 281 -6.97 3.42 -6.33
N TYR A 282 -6.13 3.71 -7.33
CA TYR A 282 -6.18 5.01 -8.00
C TYR A 282 -7.42 5.15 -8.90
N GLU A 283 -7.80 4.06 -9.58
CA GLU A 283 -9.07 4.01 -10.33
C GLU A 283 -10.28 4.22 -9.40
N GLU A 284 -10.26 3.61 -8.21
CA GLU A 284 -11.27 3.81 -7.16
C GLU A 284 -11.33 5.27 -6.72
N LEU A 285 -10.20 5.95 -6.52
CA LEU A 285 -10.15 7.38 -6.19
C LEU A 285 -10.80 8.23 -7.27
N CYS A 286 -10.49 7.95 -8.54
CA CYS A 286 -11.05 8.66 -9.68
C CYS A 286 -12.56 8.44 -9.81
N ALA A 287 -13.01 7.19 -9.71
CA ALA A 287 -14.43 6.83 -9.78
C ALA A 287 -15.21 7.39 -8.60
N PHE A 288 -14.65 7.35 -7.38
CA PHE A 288 -15.27 7.93 -6.19
C PHE A 288 -15.42 9.46 -6.32
N ARG A 289 -14.38 10.15 -6.80
CA ARG A 289 -14.42 11.60 -7.08
C ARG A 289 -15.51 11.97 -8.10
N HIS A 290 -15.77 11.13 -9.09
CA HIS A 290 -16.88 11.29 -10.02
C HIS A 290 -18.23 11.03 -9.33
N MET A 291 -18.36 9.90 -8.63
CA MET A 291 -19.58 9.46 -7.95
C MET A 291 -20.12 10.49 -6.94
N ILE A 292 -19.26 11.24 -6.24
CA ILE A 292 -19.74 12.24 -5.27
C ILE A 292 -20.62 13.33 -5.90
N PHE A 293 -20.46 13.61 -7.20
CA PHE A 293 -21.25 14.60 -7.94
C PHE A 293 -22.50 14.02 -8.64
N LEU A 294 -22.60 12.71 -8.81
CA LEU A 294 -23.77 12.07 -9.41
C LEU A 294 -25.02 12.22 -8.55
N GLU A 295 -26.19 12.26 -9.18
CA GLU A 295 -27.47 12.13 -8.48
C GLU A 295 -27.69 10.70 -7.98
N ASN A 296 -28.56 10.54 -6.97
CA ASN A 296 -28.77 9.23 -6.33
C ASN A 296 -29.19 8.13 -7.33
N GLY A 297 -30.11 8.46 -8.25
CA GLY A 297 -30.60 7.50 -9.26
C GLY A 297 -29.58 7.13 -10.35
N GLU A 298 -28.49 7.89 -10.48
CA GLU A 298 -27.46 7.70 -11.49
C GLU A 298 -26.32 6.80 -11.00
N ILE A 299 -26.06 6.76 -9.68
CA ILE A 299 -24.91 6.05 -9.10
C ILE A 299 -24.86 4.58 -9.52
N LEU A 300 -25.97 3.84 -9.42
CA LEU A 300 -25.99 2.41 -9.77
C LEU A 300 -25.97 2.14 -11.28
N ARG A 301 -26.17 3.17 -12.10
CA ARG A 301 -26.18 3.09 -13.57
C ARG A 301 -24.86 3.57 -14.18
N ASP A 302 -23.99 4.17 -13.38
CA ASP A 302 -22.72 4.71 -13.80
C ASP A 302 -21.77 3.60 -14.25
N THR A 303 -21.01 3.85 -15.32
CA THR A 303 -20.10 2.87 -15.90
C THR A 303 -18.81 2.67 -15.11
N THR A 304 -18.55 3.51 -14.12
CA THR A 304 -17.36 3.44 -13.25
C THR A 304 -17.68 2.90 -11.86
N ILE A 305 -18.93 2.55 -11.58
CA ILE A 305 -19.37 2.05 -10.26
C ILE A 305 -18.65 0.75 -9.86
N ASP A 306 -18.27 -0.06 -10.84
CA ASP A 306 -17.56 -1.32 -10.65
C ASP A 306 -16.14 -1.08 -10.09
N LYS A 307 -15.53 0.08 -10.38
CA LYS A 307 -14.23 0.48 -9.84
C LYS A 307 -14.26 0.87 -8.35
N ILE A 308 -15.43 1.03 -7.75
CA ILE A 308 -15.58 1.47 -6.35
C ILE A 308 -15.97 0.27 -5.48
N ARG A 309 -15.34 0.14 -4.31
CA ARG A 309 -15.75 -0.89 -3.35
C ARG A 309 -17.21 -0.70 -2.91
N PRO A 310 -18.02 -1.76 -2.84
CA PRO A 310 -19.42 -1.69 -2.42
C PRO A 310 -19.62 -0.93 -1.10
N SER A 311 -18.76 -1.13 -0.10
CA SER A 311 -18.83 -0.44 1.19
C SER A 311 -18.79 1.07 1.03
N ASN A 312 -17.89 1.58 0.18
CA ASN A 312 -17.69 3.01 -0.02
C ASN A 312 -18.90 3.63 -0.74
N VAL A 313 -19.52 2.90 -1.67
CA VAL A 313 -20.79 3.29 -2.31
C VAL A 313 -21.90 3.37 -1.26
N TRP A 314 -22.09 2.33 -0.44
CA TRP A 314 -23.14 2.32 0.57
C TRP A 314 -22.95 3.38 1.65
N HIS A 315 -21.72 3.62 2.11
CA HIS A 315 -21.41 4.67 3.09
C HIS A 315 -21.76 6.05 2.53
N HIS A 316 -21.39 6.31 1.27
CA HIS A 316 -21.71 7.56 0.61
C HIS A 316 -23.22 7.72 0.34
N LEU A 317 -23.92 6.68 -0.10
CA LEU A 317 -25.39 6.72 -0.21
C LEU A 317 -26.03 6.99 1.15
N THR A 318 -25.55 6.32 2.20
CA THR A 318 -26.03 6.55 3.58
C THR A 318 -25.76 7.97 4.04
N SER A 319 -24.64 8.60 3.66
CA SER A 319 -24.33 9.98 4.01
C SER A 319 -25.28 11.00 3.36
N ARG A 320 -25.92 10.64 2.24
CA ARG A 320 -26.94 11.45 1.55
C ARG A 320 -28.37 11.27 2.05
N ALA A 321 -28.63 10.28 2.90
CA ALA A 321 -29.96 10.02 3.44
C ALA A 321 -30.42 11.11 4.46
N PRO A 322 -31.52 10.92 5.18
CA PRO A 322 -31.82 11.67 6.39
C PRO A 322 -30.92 11.29 7.59
N PRO A 323 -30.70 12.19 8.57
CA PRO A 323 -29.85 11.93 9.73
C PRO A 323 -30.34 10.78 10.63
N GLU A 324 -31.63 10.45 10.55
CA GLU A 324 -32.22 9.32 11.26
C GLU A 324 -31.68 7.98 10.75
N LEU A 325 -31.23 7.90 9.50
CA LEU A 325 -30.47 6.75 8.99
C LEU A 325 -28.99 6.93 9.36
N GLN A 326 -28.59 6.28 10.45
CA GLN A 326 -27.25 6.35 11.00
C GLN A 326 -26.26 5.49 10.22
N LEU A 327 -25.00 5.96 10.13
CA LEU A 327 -23.90 5.14 9.64
C LEU A 327 -23.54 4.02 10.64
N PRO A 328 -22.97 2.88 10.19
CA PRO A 328 -22.66 1.75 11.07
C PRO A 328 -21.81 2.10 12.29
N HIS A 329 -20.83 2.98 12.13
CA HIS A 329 -19.97 3.42 13.24
C HIS A 329 -20.76 4.24 14.28
N GLN A 330 -21.70 5.08 13.85
CA GLN A 330 -22.54 5.88 14.73
C GLN A 330 -23.47 4.99 15.55
N MET A 331 -24.14 4.03 14.90
CA MET A 331 -25.03 3.07 15.56
C MET A 331 -24.28 2.21 16.60
N LYS A 332 -23.00 1.93 16.38
CA LYS A 332 -22.12 1.20 17.31
C LYS A 332 -21.42 2.07 18.36
N ASN A 333 -21.59 3.38 18.33
CA ASN A 333 -20.82 4.35 19.14
C ASN A 333 -19.30 4.19 18.96
N TRP A 334 -18.85 4.00 17.71
CA TRP A 334 -17.44 3.93 17.33
C TRP A 334 -17.00 5.22 16.63
N THR A 335 -15.72 5.57 16.77
CA THR A 335 -15.11 6.58 15.91
C THR A 335 -15.03 6.06 14.46
N ALA A 336 -14.95 6.97 13.49
CA ALA A 336 -14.76 6.60 12.09
C ALA A 336 -13.49 5.76 11.90
N SER A 337 -12.38 6.13 12.55
CA SER A 337 -11.11 5.38 12.49
C SER A 337 -11.26 3.95 13.00
N LYS A 338 -11.93 3.74 14.14
CA LYS A 338 -12.16 2.40 14.70
C LYS A 338 -13.00 1.53 13.76
N TYR A 339 -13.98 2.14 13.07
CA TYR A 339 -14.80 1.44 12.10
C TYR A 339 -14.04 1.07 10.82
N ILE A 340 -13.19 1.97 10.32
CA ILE A 340 -12.33 1.70 9.16
C ILE A 340 -11.30 0.60 9.49
N GLU A 341 -10.64 0.71 10.64
CA GLU A 341 -9.76 -0.36 11.14
C GLU A 341 -10.52 -1.69 11.23
N TRP A 342 -11.76 -1.69 11.71
CA TRP A 342 -12.60 -2.89 11.73
C TRP A 342 -12.88 -3.43 10.33
N LEU A 343 -13.27 -2.60 9.36
CA LEU A 343 -13.52 -3.01 7.96
C LEU A 343 -12.29 -3.66 7.33
N ASP A 344 -11.13 -3.13 7.68
CA ASP A 344 -9.88 -3.55 7.10
C ASP A 344 -9.27 -4.80 7.80
N THR A 345 -9.69 -5.07 9.04
CA THR A 345 -9.20 -6.19 9.87
C THR A 345 -10.22 -7.30 10.12
N THR A 346 -11.42 -7.25 9.53
CA THR A 346 -12.62 -8.07 9.90
C THR A 346 -12.44 -9.61 9.83
N ARG A 347 -11.26 -10.14 9.51
CA ARG A 347 -10.92 -11.55 9.71
C ARG A 347 -10.44 -11.95 11.09
N GLN A 348 -9.93 -11.04 11.91
CA GLN A 348 -9.33 -11.42 13.20
C GLN A 348 -10.34 -11.76 14.31
N SER A 349 -11.66 -11.68 14.03
CA SER A 349 -12.73 -11.84 15.03
C SER A 349 -13.46 -13.19 15.02
N SER A 350 -13.00 -14.19 14.26
CA SER A 350 -13.44 -15.58 14.47
C SER A 350 -12.75 -16.16 15.72
N PRO A 351 -13.44 -16.94 16.57
CA PRO A 351 -12.89 -17.39 17.84
C PRO A 351 -11.65 -18.27 17.61
N PRO A 352 -10.61 -18.15 18.45
CA PRO A 352 -9.42 -18.98 18.33
C PRO A 352 -9.81 -20.42 18.68
N THR A 353 -9.90 -21.29 17.68
CA THR A 353 -9.66 -22.71 17.94
C THR A 353 -8.23 -22.80 18.48
N SER A 354 -8.13 -23.34 19.69
CA SER A 354 -6.89 -23.49 20.44
C SER A 354 -5.84 -24.17 19.58
N ASP A 355 -4.93 -23.40 19.01
CA ASP A 355 -3.61 -23.88 18.67
C ASP A 355 -2.62 -22.73 18.71
N LYS A 356 -1.50 -23.05 19.38
CA LYS A 356 -0.35 -22.25 19.81
C LYS A 356 -0.06 -20.97 19.00
N PRO A 357 0.46 -19.90 19.64
CA PRO A 357 1.08 -18.79 18.94
C PRO A 357 2.42 -19.28 18.35
N SER A 358 2.34 -19.97 17.22
CA SER A 358 3.49 -20.14 16.35
C SER A 358 3.85 -18.74 15.86
N ALA A 359 4.91 -18.19 16.44
CA ALA A 359 5.65 -17.04 15.93
C ALA A 359 6.21 -17.39 14.53
N LEU A 360 5.33 -17.41 13.54
CA LEU A 360 5.67 -17.52 12.13
C LEU A 360 5.79 -16.08 11.62
N SER A 361 7.03 -15.70 11.36
CA SER A 361 7.38 -14.55 10.55
C SER A 361 6.45 -14.47 9.34
N PRO A 362 5.80 -13.33 9.06
CA PRO A 362 5.11 -13.14 7.81
C PRO A 362 6.11 -13.42 6.69
N SER A 363 5.82 -14.37 5.81
CA SER A 363 6.60 -14.48 4.58
C SER A 363 6.39 -13.17 3.81
N TRP A 364 7.40 -12.64 3.13
CA TRP A 364 7.33 -11.43 2.29
C TRP A 364 6.13 -11.36 1.32
N ARG A 365 5.41 -12.47 1.07
CA ARG A 365 4.14 -12.50 0.33
C ARG A 365 3.04 -11.72 1.05
N GLU A 366 3.12 -11.62 2.36
CA GLU A 366 2.29 -10.78 3.22
C GLU A 366 3.11 -9.54 3.55
N LEU A 367 3.22 -8.60 2.61
CA LEU A 367 3.70 -7.27 2.94
C LEU A 367 2.84 -6.73 4.10
N PRO A 368 3.42 -6.36 5.26
CA PRO A 368 2.66 -5.86 6.42
C PRO A 368 2.09 -4.45 6.20
N LEU A 369 2.20 -3.95 4.96
CA LEU A 369 1.74 -2.64 4.56
C LEU A 369 0.27 -2.64 4.22
N GLY A 370 -0.25 -3.73 3.67
CA GLY A 370 -1.66 -3.82 3.27
C GLY A 370 -2.53 -4.40 4.38
N TYR A 371 -3.75 -3.90 4.47
CA TYR A 371 -4.82 -4.67 5.09
C TYR A 371 -5.07 -5.92 4.25
N PRO A 372 -5.27 -7.11 4.84
CA PRO A 372 -5.40 -8.35 4.08
C PRO A 372 -6.48 -8.28 2.99
N CYS A 373 -7.57 -7.53 3.22
CA CYS A 373 -8.66 -7.31 2.27
C CYS A 373 -8.29 -6.47 1.03
N LEU A 374 -7.18 -5.73 1.05
CA LEU A 374 -6.67 -5.01 -0.11
C LEU A 374 -5.87 -5.93 -1.03
N LYS A 375 -5.20 -6.94 -0.47
CA LYS A 375 -4.27 -7.80 -1.21
C LYS A 375 -4.87 -9.11 -1.70
N ASP A 376 -5.82 -9.66 -0.96
CA ASP A 376 -6.51 -10.87 -1.37
C ASP A 376 -7.99 -10.56 -1.61
N SER A 377 -8.39 -10.79 -2.86
CA SER A 377 -9.71 -10.54 -3.39
C SER A 377 -10.81 -11.33 -2.67
N ARG A 378 -10.56 -12.60 -2.28
CA ARG A 378 -11.48 -13.35 -1.40
C ARG A 378 -11.59 -12.67 -0.04
N LEU A 379 -10.50 -12.04 0.40
CA LEU A 379 -10.51 -11.28 1.62
C LEU A 379 -11.32 -9.99 1.53
N GLY A 380 -11.20 -9.28 0.41
CA GLY A 380 -12.03 -8.13 0.04
C GLY A 380 -13.51 -8.48 0.05
N LEU A 381 -13.94 -9.46 -0.76
CA LEU A 381 -15.35 -9.83 -0.86
C LEU A 381 -15.99 -10.21 0.48
N GLN A 382 -15.25 -10.90 1.37
CA GLN A 382 -15.75 -11.21 2.70
C GLN A 382 -15.92 -9.94 3.56
N ALA A 383 -14.99 -8.99 3.49
CA ALA A 383 -15.09 -7.72 4.20
C ALA A 383 -16.32 -6.92 3.71
N GLU A 384 -16.55 -6.87 2.39
CA GLU A 384 -17.73 -6.22 1.80
C GLU A 384 -19.04 -6.85 2.26
N LYS A 385 -19.11 -8.20 2.33
CA LYS A 385 -20.26 -8.92 2.89
C LYS A 385 -20.53 -8.58 4.36
N GLN A 386 -19.47 -8.40 5.17
CA GLN A 386 -19.62 -7.97 6.57
C GLN A 386 -20.02 -6.49 6.69
N ALA A 387 -19.48 -5.63 5.84
CA ALA A 387 -19.88 -4.23 5.77
C ALA A 387 -21.37 -4.11 5.45
N TRP A 388 -21.86 -4.86 4.46
CA TRP A 388 -23.29 -4.92 4.13
C TRP A 388 -24.13 -5.36 5.32
N LYS A 389 -23.72 -6.41 6.04
CA LYS A 389 -24.45 -6.88 7.22
C LYS A 389 -24.64 -5.79 8.28
N GLU A 390 -23.65 -4.92 8.49
CA GLU A 390 -23.78 -3.80 9.42
C GLU A 390 -24.63 -2.65 8.86
N ILE A 391 -24.59 -2.41 7.55
CA ILE A 391 -25.48 -1.45 6.89
C ILE A 391 -26.93 -1.92 6.94
N SER A 392 -27.21 -3.20 6.70
CA SER A 392 -28.57 -3.77 6.80
C SER A 392 -29.16 -3.55 8.19
N LYS A 393 -28.37 -3.72 9.26
CA LYS A 393 -28.83 -3.41 10.63
C LYS A 393 -29.20 -1.94 10.80
N CYS A 394 -28.44 -1.02 10.18
CA CYS A 394 -28.78 0.40 10.20
C CYS A 394 -30.10 0.67 9.46
N LEU A 395 -30.30 0.04 8.29
CA LEU A 395 -31.52 0.14 7.49
C LEU A 395 -32.72 -0.41 8.26
N ASP A 396 -32.61 -1.58 8.87
CA ASP A 396 -33.66 -2.19 9.69
C ASP A 396 -34.06 -1.29 10.86
N ALA A 397 -33.06 -0.76 11.58
CA ALA A 397 -33.30 0.14 12.70
C ALA A 397 -33.96 1.46 12.26
N TYR A 398 -33.59 1.99 11.09
CA TYR A 398 -34.24 3.17 10.51
C TYR A 398 -35.69 2.89 10.12
N SER A 399 -35.94 1.79 9.40
CA SER A 399 -37.28 1.39 8.98
C SER A 399 -38.23 1.18 10.17
N GLN A 400 -37.73 0.56 11.25
CA GLN A 400 -38.50 0.41 12.50
C GLN A 400 -38.85 1.77 13.14
N ARG A 401 -37.91 2.73 13.18
CA ARG A 401 -38.16 4.07 13.74
C ARG A 401 -39.16 4.86 12.91
N VAL A 402 -39.06 4.78 11.58
CA VAL A 402 -39.97 5.44 10.64
C VAL A 402 -41.37 4.84 10.78
N SER A 403 -41.49 3.52 10.82
CA SER A 403 -42.77 2.82 10.98
C SER A 403 -43.47 3.13 12.31
N ALA A 404 -42.70 3.40 13.38
CA ALA A 404 -43.25 3.83 14.66
C ALA A 404 -43.73 5.29 14.68
N SER A 405 -43.32 6.09 13.69
CA SER A 405 -43.67 7.51 13.57
C SER A 405 -44.79 7.66 12.55
N ALA A 406 -46.02 7.93 13.01
CA ALA A 406 -47.25 7.84 12.22
C ALA A 406 -47.37 8.75 10.97
N ASN A 407 -46.35 9.54 10.60
CA ASN A 407 -46.40 10.52 9.50
C ASN A 407 -45.05 10.66 8.73
N VAL A 408 -44.12 9.71 8.82
CA VAL A 408 -42.82 9.79 8.13
C VAL A 408 -42.73 8.69 7.08
N GLU A 409 -42.49 9.07 5.82
CA GLU A 409 -42.21 8.11 4.74
C GLU A 409 -40.71 7.75 4.72
N LEU A 410 -40.39 6.55 4.21
CA LEU A 410 -39.01 6.15 4.00
C LEU A 410 -38.35 7.02 2.94
N SER A 411 -37.10 7.41 3.17
CA SER A 411 -36.33 8.12 2.16
C SER A 411 -36.15 7.27 0.90
N PRO A 412 -36.21 7.85 -0.32
CA PRO A 412 -35.87 7.12 -1.55
C PRO A 412 -34.46 6.52 -1.56
N VAL A 413 -33.56 7.03 -0.71
CA VAL A 413 -32.21 6.48 -0.52
C VAL A 413 -32.25 5.11 0.17
N TYR A 414 -33.27 4.83 0.99
CA TYR A 414 -33.47 3.52 1.62
C TYR A 414 -33.65 2.42 0.58
N ASP A 415 -34.58 2.64 -0.36
CA ASP A 415 -34.88 1.67 -1.43
C ASP A 415 -33.64 1.46 -2.32
N LEU A 416 -32.98 2.57 -2.70
CA LEU A 416 -31.74 2.52 -3.47
C LEU A 416 -30.63 1.71 -2.78
N LEU A 417 -30.45 1.90 -1.46
CA LEU A 417 -29.49 1.12 -0.68
C LEU A 417 -29.85 -0.37 -0.68
N GLN A 418 -31.13 -0.70 -0.51
CA GLN A 418 -31.60 -2.08 -0.50
C GLN A 418 -31.41 -2.78 -1.86
N GLU A 419 -31.76 -2.10 -2.96
CA GLU A 419 -31.55 -2.57 -4.34
C GLU A 419 -30.06 -2.73 -4.69
N SER A 420 -29.22 -1.82 -4.21
CA SER A 420 -27.78 -1.81 -4.55
C SER A 420 -27.03 -3.05 -4.05
N SER A 421 -27.51 -3.71 -3.00
CA SER A 421 -26.78 -4.75 -2.28
C SER A 421 -26.38 -5.94 -3.16
N THR A 422 -27.35 -6.50 -3.89
CA THR A 422 -27.15 -7.64 -4.78
C THR A 422 -26.34 -7.25 -5.99
N ILE A 423 -26.56 -6.05 -6.53
CA ILE A 423 -25.89 -5.54 -7.73
C ILE A 423 -24.40 -5.34 -7.47
N LEU A 424 -24.06 -4.60 -6.40
CA LEU A 424 -22.68 -4.24 -6.09
C LEU A 424 -21.86 -5.46 -5.64
N LEU A 425 -22.42 -6.35 -4.81
CA LEU A 425 -21.71 -7.56 -4.39
C LEU A 425 -21.47 -8.53 -5.56
N ALA A 426 -22.46 -8.73 -6.44
CA ALA A 426 -22.30 -9.58 -7.61
C ALA A 426 -21.28 -8.99 -8.60
N GLY A 427 -21.32 -7.66 -8.82
CA GLY A 427 -20.33 -6.95 -9.65
C GLY A 427 -18.91 -7.11 -9.10
N TYR A 428 -18.74 -6.91 -7.80
CA TYR A 428 -17.45 -7.04 -7.13
C TYR A 428 -16.89 -8.47 -7.23
N GLU A 429 -17.71 -9.50 -7.00
CA GLU A 429 -17.32 -10.91 -7.12
C GLU A 429 -16.89 -11.30 -8.55
N VAL A 430 -17.51 -10.71 -9.58
CA VAL A 430 -17.15 -10.93 -10.98
C VAL A 430 -15.83 -10.25 -11.34
N MET A 431 -15.59 -9.03 -10.87
CA MET A 431 -14.32 -8.33 -11.10
C MET A 431 -13.15 -9.02 -10.42
N ASP A 432 -13.36 -9.44 -9.17
CA ASP A 432 -12.45 -10.26 -8.39
C ASP A 432 -12.03 -11.52 -9.16
N SER A 433 -13.01 -12.22 -9.74
CA SER A 433 -12.78 -13.42 -10.55
C SER A 433 -12.00 -13.17 -11.84
N ARG A 434 -12.02 -11.94 -12.39
CA ARG A 434 -11.25 -11.55 -13.59
C ARG A 434 -9.82 -11.18 -13.26
N GLN A 435 -9.54 -10.58 -12.10
CA GLN A 435 -8.18 -10.24 -11.67
C GLN A 435 -7.36 -11.46 -11.21
N MET A 436 -8.04 -12.59 -10.89
CA MET A 436 -7.38 -13.86 -10.53
C MET A 436 -6.94 -14.71 -11.74
N LYS A 437 -7.29 -14.35 -12.97
CA LYS A 437 -6.87 -15.01 -14.23
C LYS A 437 -5.80 -14.19 -14.91
#